data_AF-A0A4Y2HP99-F1
#
_entry.id   AF-A0A4Y2HP99-F1
#
_cell.length_a   1.000
_cell.length_b   1.000
_cell.length_c   1.000
_cell.angle_alpha   90.00
_cell.angle_beta   90.00
_cell.angle_gamma   90.00
#
_symmetry.space_group_name_H-M   'P 1'
#
loop_
_entity.id
_entity.type
_entity.pdbx_description
1 polymer ?
#
loop_
_entity_poly.entity_id
_entity_poly.type
_entity_poly.pdbx_seq_one_letter_code
_entity_poly.pdbx_strand_id
1 'polypeptide(L)'
;MLWISKRTTEKAYWTRGELKAAIKQMLAEKSIKSLALQFEILMPILRDRLKSSNALNTRMGRLLVFTEEQEKVLVERVITLANLFYGITITDFRHLIFELPEEPKIKHSFSDETKMAGKDSGFNKEEINVFFITA
;
A
#
# COMPACT_ATOMS: atom_id res chain seq x y z
N MET A 1 3.59 -30.20 -1.67
CA MET A 1 3.13 -29.54 -0.43
C MET A 1 3.78 -28.18 -0.32
N LEU A 2 3.03 -27.09 -0.54
CA LEU A 2 3.55 -25.74 -0.32
C LEU A 2 3.27 -25.36 1.14
N TRP A 3 4.33 -25.16 1.92
CA TRP A 3 4.22 -24.62 3.29
C TRP A 3 3.85 -23.15 3.21
N ILE A 4 2.56 -22.84 3.34
CA ILE A 4 2.10 -21.47 3.53
C ILE A 4 2.19 -21.19 5.03
N SER A 5 3.29 -20.59 5.47
CA SER A 5 3.45 -20.14 6.86
C SER A 5 2.40 -19.09 7.18
N LYS A 6 1.55 -19.36 8.17
CA LYS A 6 0.60 -18.36 8.68
C LYS A 6 1.36 -17.38 9.57
N ARG A 7 1.11 -16.09 9.38
CA ARG A 7 1.72 -15.03 10.20
C ARG A 7 1.33 -15.21 11.67
N THR A 8 2.33 -15.22 12.55
CA THR A 8 2.16 -15.45 14.00
C THR A 8 1.98 -14.17 14.83
N THR A 9 2.14 -12.99 14.24
CA THR A 9 2.11 -11.72 14.99
C THR A 9 0.89 -10.86 14.68
N GLU A 10 0.09 -10.57 15.71
CA GLU A 10 -1.05 -9.64 15.70
C GLU A 10 -0.60 -8.17 15.87
N LYS A 11 0.40 -7.76 15.08
CA LYS A 11 0.87 -6.37 15.11
C LYS A 11 -0.04 -5.50 14.23
N ALA A 12 -0.47 -4.36 14.77
CA ALA A 12 -1.34 -3.36 14.10
C ALA A 12 -2.75 -3.88 13.77
N TYR A 13 -3.51 -4.26 14.79
CA TYR A 13 -4.93 -4.64 14.66
C TYR A 13 -5.87 -3.47 14.34
N TRP A 14 -5.42 -2.23 14.47
CA TRP A 14 -6.24 -1.06 14.20
C TRP A 14 -6.42 -0.81 12.69
N THR A 15 -7.60 -0.35 12.33
CA THR A 15 -7.96 -0.02 10.94
C THR A 15 -7.36 1.33 10.53
N ARG A 16 -7.15 1.54 9.21
CA ARG A 16 -6.63 2.84 8.67
C ARG A 16 -7.54 4.01 9.06
N GLY A 17 -8.85 3.77 9.10
CA GLY A 17 -9.85 4.74 9.54
C GLY A 17 -9.72 5.12 11.01
N GLU A 18 -9.58 4.14 11.90
CA GLU A 18 -9.43 4.36 13.35
C GLU A 18 -8.17 5.15 13.68
N LEU A 19 -7.05 4.80 13.05
CA LEU A 19 -5.79 5.52 13.24
C LEU A 19 -5.89 6.97 12.74
N LYS A 20 -6.51 7.18 11.56
CA LYS A 20 -6.73 8.52 10.99
C LYS A 20 -7.65 9.36 11.89
N ALA A 21 -8.70 8.74 12.44
CA ALA A 21 -9.60 9.39 13.38
C ALA A 21 -8.90 9.76 14.69
N ALA A 22 -8.08 8.87 15.25
CA ALA A 22 -7.28 9.13 16.43
C ALA A 22 -6.34 10.33 16.21
N ILE A 23 -5.59 10.36 15.10
CA ILE A 23 -4.68 11.47 14.77
C ILE A 23 -5.44 12.79 14.59
N LYS A 24 -6.58 12.78 13.90
CA LYS A 24 -7.43 13.97 13.74
C LYS A 24 -7.89 14.51 15.10
N GLN A 25 -8.23 13.63 16.04
CA GLN A 25 -8.63 14.03 17.39
C GLN A 25 -7.45 14.47 18.27
N MET A 26 -6.24 13.96 18.04
CA MET A 26 -5.01 14.45 18.69
C MET A 26 -4.69 15.88 18.25
N LEU A 27 -4.88 16.21 16.97
CA LEU A 27 -4.71 17.56 16.43
C LEU A 27 -5.75 18.53 17.00
N ALA A 28 -6.94 18.04 17.34
CA ALA A 28 -7.98 18.79 18.06
C ALA A 28 -7.73 18.87 19.59
N GLU A 29 -6.47 18.76 20.03
CA GLU A 29 -5.97 18.91 21.40
C GLU A 29 -6.54 17.93 22.46
N LYS A 30 -7.03 16.76 22.07
CA LYS A 30 -7.36 15.71 23.06
C LYS A 30 -6.10 15.05 23.62
N SER A 31 -6.16 14.68 24.90
CA SER A 31 -5.04 13.99 25.56
C SER A 31 -4.77 12.60 24.93
N ILE A 32 -3.50 12.29 24.69
CA ILE A 32 -3.06 11.01 24.07
C ILE A 32 -3.57 9.81 24.87
N LYS A 33 -3.61 9.92 26.20
CA LYS A 33 -4.13 8.89 27.10
C LYS A 33 -5.62 8.61 26.88
N SER A 34 -6.43 9.66 26.74
CA SER A 34 -7.87 9.50 26.48
C SER A 34 -8.13 8.80 25.15
N LEU A 35 -7.33 9.11 24.14
CA LEU A 35 -7.46 8.52 22.80
C LEU A 35 -7.01 7.06 22.75
N ALA A 36 -5.94 6.72 23.48
CA ALA A 36 -5.51 5.33 23.62
C ALA A 36 -6.61 4.43 24.22
N LEU A 37 -7.38 4.97 25.16
CA LEU A 37 -8.51 4.29 25.78
C LEU A 37 -9.70 4.18 24.81
N GLN A 38 -9.96 5.24 24.03
CA GLN A 38 -11.11 5.29 23.11
C GLN A 38 -10.93 4.41 21.87
N PHE A 39 -9.72 4.36 21.31
CA PHE A 39 -9.42 3.60 20.09
C PHE A 39 -8.77 2.25 20.36
N GLU A 40 -8.60 1.89 21.64
CA GLU A 40 -7.85 0.71 22.10
C GLU A 40 -6.39 0.66 21.62
N ILE A 41 -5.85 1.73 21.04
CA ILE A 41 -4.47 1.78 20.52
C ILE A 41 -3.50 2.11 21.66
N LEU A 42 -2.43 1.33 21.78
CA LEU A 42 -1.37 1.58 22.77
C LEU A 42 -0.76 3.00 22.62
N MET A 43 -0.70 3.74 23.72
CA MET A 43 -0.16 5.12 23.79
C MET A 43 1.23 5.29 23.15
N PRO A 44 2.22 4.39 23.33
CA PRO A 44 3.53 4.51 22.68
C PRO A 44 3.43 4.58 21.16
N ILE A 45 2.46 3.88 20.56
CA ILE A 45 2.25 3.82 19.12
C ILE A 45 1.72 5.15 18.61
N LEU A 46 0.71 5.72 19.28
CA LEU A 46 0.19 7.06 18.95
C LEU A 46 1.28 8.13 19.05
N ARG A 47 2.14 8.05 20.08
CA ARG A 47 3.25 8.98 20.29
C ARG A 47 4.35 8.84 19.24
N ASP A 48 4.69 7.62 18.85
CA ASP A 48 5.68 7.34 17.80
C ASP A 48 5.18 7.81 16.42
N ARG A 49 3.90 7.57 16.12
CA ARG A 49 3.25 8.02 14.89
C ARG A 49 3.15 9.54 14.77
N LEU A 50 3.06 10.27 15.89
CA LEU A 50 3.10 11.73 15.90
C LEU A 50 4.49 12.27 15.51
N LYS A 51 5.55 11.59 15.95
CA LYS A 51 6.94 11.98 15.62
C LYS A 51 7.33 11.58 14.20
N SER A 52 6.75 10.48 13.72
CA SER A 52 6.99 9.94 12.39
C SER A 52 6.24 10.72 11.31
N SER A 53 6.88 10.93 10.16
CA SER A 53 6.19 11.43 8.95
C SER A 53 5.17 10.43 8.38
N ASN A 54 5.02 9.25 8.99
CA ASN A 54 4.25 8.12 8.49
C ASN A 54 2.98 7.85 9.32
N ALA A 55 2.27 8.91 9.69
CA ALA A 55 1.20 8.87 10.67
C ALA A 55 0.01 7.98 10.24
N LEU A 56 -0.31 7.94 8.94
CA LEU A 56 -1.54 7.31 8.42
C LEU A 56 -1.35 5.88 7.88
N ASN A 57 -0.11 5.37 7.81
CA ASN A 57 0.13 4.06 7.22
C ASN A 57 -0.03 2.96 8.25
N THR A 58 -1.14 2.23 8.13
CA THR A 58 -1.41 1.00 8.89
C THR A 58 -0.59 -0.18 8.42
N ARG A 59 -0.12 -0.17 7.17
CA ARG A 59 0.76 -1.19 6.65
C ARG A 59 2.14 -1.10 7.31
N MET A 60 2.53 -2.20 7.91
CA MET A 60 3.90 -2.42 8.39
C MET A 60 4.69 -3.06 7.24
N GLY A 61 5.75 -2.40 6.76
CA GLY A 61 6.59 -2.93 5.68
C GLY A 61 7.14 -1.85 4.74
N ARG A 62 7.57 -2.28 3.55
CA ARG A 62 8.09 -1.39 2.51
C ARG A 62 7.02 -0.39 2.08
N LEU A 63 7.40 0.88 2.00
CA LEU A 63 6.53 1.94 1.50
C LEU A 63 6.10 1.65 0.06
N LEU A 64 4.87 2.04 -0.27
CA LEU A 64 4.41 2.05 -1.66
C LEU A 64 5.37 2.92 -2.49
N VAL A 65 5.75 2.41 -3.66
CA VAL A 65 6.53 3.18 -4.64
C VAL A 65 5.65 4.24 -5.32
N PHE A 66 4.34 4.00 -5.39
CA PHE A 66 3.38 4.86 -6.08
C PHE A 66 2.54 5.71 -5.13
N THR A 67 2.18 6.91 -5.57
CA THR A 67 1.15 7.73 -4.91
C THR A 67 -0.24 7.18 -5.17
N GLU A 68 -1.23 7.55 -4.35
CA GLU A 68 -2.62 7.12 -4.54
C GLU A 68 -3.19 7.56 -5.90
N GLU A 69 -2.67 8.65 -6.49
CA GLU A 69 -3.05 9.11 -7.82
C GLU A 69 -2.47 8.24 -8.93
N GLN A 70 -1.19 7.86 -8.81
CA GLN A 70 -0.54 6.95 -9.75
C GLN A 70 -1.16 5.55 -9.73
N GLU A 71 -1.56 5.06 -8.56
CA GLU A 71 -2.29 3.79 -8.45
C GLU A 71 -3.63 3.83 -9.20
N LYS A 72 -4.37 4.94 -9.11
CA LYS A 72 -5.63 5.08 -9.86
C LYS A 72 -5.41 5.03 -11.37
N VAL A 73 -4.42 5.76 -11.88
CA VAL A 73 -4.08 5.75 -13.31
C VAL A 73 -3.70 4.34 -13.77
N LEU A 74 -2.97 3.58 -12.94
CA LEU A 74 -2.65 2.17 -13.20
C LEU A 74 -3.90 1.31 -13.29
N VAL A 75 -4.79 1.41 -12.31
CA VAL A 75 -6.03 0.62 -12.25
C VAL A 75 -6.92 0.94 -13.44
N GLU A 76 -7.10 2.21 -13.78
CA GLU A 76 -7.89 2.64 -14.94
C GLU A 76 -7.31 2.09 -16.26
N ARG A 77 -5.98 2.10 -16.41
CA ARG A 77 -5.30 1.53 -17.58
C ARG A 77 -5.56 0.03 -17.70
N VAL A 78 -5.45 -0.70 -16.59
CA VAL A 78 -5.71 -2.15 -16.54
C VAL A 78 -7.17 -2.46 -16.85
N ILE A 79 -8.12 -1.70 -16.28
CA ILE A 79 -9.56 -1.84 -16.57
C ILE A 79 -9.83 -1.59 -18.05
N THR A 80 -9.23 -0.56 -18.63
CA THR A 80 -9.40 -0.24 -20.06
C THR A 80 -8.92 -1.39 -20.94
N LEU A 81 -7.75 -1.95 -20.64
CA LEU A 81 -7.19 -3.08 -21.37
C LEU A 81 -8.02 -4.37 -21.19
N ALA A 82 -8.55 -4.61 -19.99
CA ALA A 82 -9.46 -5.71 -19.73
C ALA A 82 -10.78 -5.57 -20.51
N ASN A 83 -11.34 -4.36 -20.60
CA ASN A 83 -12.53 -4.07 -21.40
C ASN A 83 -12.32 -4.27 -22.90
N LEU A 84 -11.08 -4.13 -23.37
CA LEU A 84 -10.68 -4.41 -24.76
C LEU A 84 -10.45 -5.92 -25.00
N PHE A 85 -10.79 -6.79 -24.04
CA PHE A 85 -10.56 -8.24 -24.07
C PHE A 85 -9.09 -8.67 -24.24
N TYR A 86 -8.14 -7.77 -23.93
CA TYR A 86 -6.74 -8.16 -23.81
C TYR A 86 -6.52 -8.79 -22.45
N GLY A 87 -6.15 -10.07 -22.42
CA GLY A 87 -5.57 -10.67 -21.22
C GLY A 87 -4.23 -10.01 -20.94
N ILE A 88 -4.11 -9.29 -19.83
CA ILE A 88 -2.81 -8.75 -19.39
C ILE A 88 -2.05 -9.85 -18.67
N THR A 89 -0.87 -10.17 -19.17
CA THR A 89 0.06 -11.05 -18.44
C THR A 89 0.72 -10.28 -17.28
N ILE A 90 1.16 -11.02 -16.26
CA ILE A 90 1.88 -10.43 -15.12
C ILE A 90 3.16 -9.71 -15.58
N THR A 91 3.79 -10.18 -16.65
CA THR A 91 4.97 -9.56 -17.25
C THR A 91 4.63 -8.21 -17.88
N ASP A 92 3.55 -8.13 -18.66
CA ASP A 92 3.12 -6.88 -19.30
C ASP A 92 2.70 -5.85 -18.24
N PHE A 93 2.03 -6.31 -17.19
CA PHE A 93 1.70 -5.45 -16.06
C PHE A 93 2.93 -4.84 -15.39
N ARG A 94 4.02 -5.62 -15.24
CA ARG A 94 5.28 -5.10 -14.66
C ARG A 94 5.99 -4.10 -15.57
N HIS A 95 5.82 -4.21 -16.88
CA HIS A 95 6.31 -3.21 -17.83
C HIS A 95 5.47 -1.93 -17.76
N LEU A 96 4.13 -2.05 -17.71
CA LEU A 96 3.24 -0.90 -17.53
C LEU A 96 3.54 -0.12 -16.24
N ILE A 97 3.85 -0.84 -15.16
CA ILE A 97 4.27 -0.24 -13.89
C ILE A 97 5.58 0.56 -14.05
N PHE A 98 6.54 0.04 -14.82
CA PHE A 98 7.82 0.72 -15.06
C PHE A 98 7.68 1.93 -15.98
N GLU A 99 6.74 1.90 -16.92
CA GLU A 99 6.50 3.00 -17.87
C GLU A 99 5.80 4.20 -17.25
N LEU A 100 5.18 4.06 -16.06
CA LEU A 100 4.59 5.21 -15.40
C LEU A 100 5.66 6.21 -14.96
N PRO A 101 5.39 7.51 -15.18
CA PRO A 101 6.34 8.54 -14.81
C PRO A 101 6.59 8.48 -13.31
N GLU A 102 7.81 8.13 -12.95
CA GLU A 102 8.31 8.39 -11.61
C GLU A 102 8.22 9.89 -11.37
N GLU A 103 7.42 10.29 -10.38
CA GLU A 103 7.63 11.61 -9.81
C GLU A 103 9.10 11.72 -9.37
N PRO A 104 9.71 12.90 -9.52
CA PRO A 104 11.16 13.02 -9.48
C PRO A 104 11.71 12.51 -8.15
N LYS A 105 12.40 11.36 -8.20
CA LYS A 105 13.28 10.77 -7.17
C LYS A 105 12.62 9.94 -6.07
N ILE A 106 11.69 9.05 -6.39
CA ILE A 106 11.35 7.95 -5.47
C ILE A 106 12.42 6.87 -5.62
N LYS A 107 13.12 6.49 -4.54
CA LYS A 107 14.04 5.33 -4.57
C LYS A 107 13.24 4.04 -4.79
N HIS A 108 13.18 3.59 -6.04
CA HIS A 108 12.50 2.36 -6.44
C HIS A 108 13.48 1.18 -6.53
N SER A 109 12.95 -0.03 -6.69
CA SER A 109 13.72 -1.28 -6.87
C SER A 109 13.49 -1.85 -8.27
N PHE A 110 13.11 -0.98 -9.21
CA PHE A 110 12.94 -1.42 -10.59
C PHE A 110 14.32 -1.60 -11.22
N SER A 111 14.44 -2.61 -12.07
CA SER A 111 15.69 -2.89 -12.76
C SER A 111 15.68 -2.10 -14.06
N ASP A 112 16.59 -1.14 -14.17
CA ASP A 112 16.74 -0.34 -15.39
C ASP A 112 17.20 -1.19 -16.59
N GLU A 113 17.92 -2.29 -16.33
CA GLU A 113 18.37 -3.24 -17.35
C GLU A 113 17.22 -3.99 -17.99
N THR A 114 16.25 -4.44 -17.18
CA THR A 114 15.10 -5.23 -17.67
C THR A 114 13.87 -4.39 -17.95
N LYS A 115 13.85 -3.11 -17.51
CA LYS A 115 12.69 -2.21 -17.62
C LYS A 115 11.41 -2.83 -17.04
N MET A 116 11.57 -3.51 -15.91
CA MET A 116 10.51 -4.24 -15.22
C MET A 116 10.45 -3.89 -13.75
N ALA A 117 9.23 -3.81 -13.24
CA ALA A 117 9.00 -3.79 -11.81
C ALA A 117 9.31 -5.17 -11.18
N GLY A 118 9.94 -5.16 -10.00
CA GLY A 118 10.19 -6.36 -9.22
C GLY A 118 8.91 -7.10 -8.82
N LYS A 119 9.02 -8.39 -8.48
CA LYS A 119 7.88 -9.24 -8.08
C LYS A 119 7.09 -8.68 -6.88
N ASP A 120 7.76 -7.93 -6.01
CA ASP A 120 7.16 -7.20 -4.88
C ASP A 120 7.22 -5.69 -5.12
N SER A 121 6.58 -5.24 -6.21
CA SER A 121 6.46 -3.82 -6.58
C SER A 121 5.62 -2.97 -5.62
N GLY A 122 5.19 -3.51 -4.47
CA GLY A 122 4.45 -2.78 -3.44
C GLY A 122 2.99 -2.48 -3.77
N PHE A 123 2.49 -2.96 -4.92
CA PHE A 123 1.13 -2.71 -5.41
C PHE A 123 0.06 -3.51 -4.64
N ASN A 124 -1.14 -2.93 -4.52
CA ASN A 124 -2.31 -3.58 -3.91
C ASN A 124 -2.87 -4.70 -4.80
N LYS A 125 -2.48 -5.94 -4.48
CA LYS A 125 -2.87 -7.15 -5.25
C LYS A 125 -4.38 -7.47 -5.19
N GLU A 126 -5.11 -6.89 -4.24
CA GLU A 126 -6.55 -7.15 -4.04
C GLU A 126 -7.43 -6.57 -5.15
N GLU A 127 -7.02 -5.47 -5.78
CA GLU A 127 -7.85 -4.79 -6.80
C GLU A 127 -7.72 -5.40 -8.20
N ILE A 128 -6.63 -6.14 -8.49
CA ILE A 128 -6.34 -6.66 -9.84
C ILE A 128 -6.48 -8.20 -9.91
N ASN A 129 -6.70 -8.88 -8.78
CA ASN A 129 -6.87 -10.34 -8.76
C ASN A 129 -8.07 -10.85 -9.58
N VAL A 130 -8.97 -9.95 -9.99
CA VAL A 130 -10.12 -10.26 -10.85
C VAL A 130 -9.75 -10.29 -12.35
N PHE A 131 -8.60 -9.73 -12.74
CA PHE A 131 -8.21 -9.55 -14.16
C PHE A 131 -7.07 -10.47 -14.62
N PHE A 132 -6.30 -11.06 -13.70
CA PHE A 132 -5.29 -12.07 -14.04
C PHE A 132 -5.92 -13.47 -14.12
N ILE A 133 -6.77 -13.69 -15.12
CA ILE A 133 -7.18 -15.05 -15.50
C ILE A 133 -6.48 -15.41 -16.80
N THR A 134 -5.99 -16.65 -16.85
CA THR A 134 -5.23 -17.34 -17.90
C THR A 134 -3.73 -17.01 -18.03
N ALA A 135 -2.92 -17.78 -17.29
CA ALA A 135 -1.94 -18.70 -17.88
C ALA A 135 -1.75 -19.89 -16.93
#